data_AF-A0AAW5NS51-F1
#
_entry.id   AF-A0AAW5NS51-F1
#
_cell.length_a   1.000
_cell.length_b   1.000
_cell.length_c   1.000
_cell.angle_alpha   90.00
_cell.angle_beta   90.00
_cell.angle_gamma   90.00
#
_symmetry.space_group_name_H-M   'P 1'
#
loop_
_entity.id
_entity.type
_entity.pdbx_description
1 polymer ?
#
loop_
_entity_poly.entity_id
_entity_poly.type
_entity_poly.pdbx_seq_one_letter_code
_entity_poly.pdbx_strand_id
1 'polypeptide(L)'
;MKKNKIYIFIAVLFAAFFSACSEDDLSSESVITEAQRVENDFDRWIVKNYVTPYNIDFKYRMEDIESDRNYNLIPADYTKSVQLAKLVEFLCLQVYDEVTGGKQFIRDYFPKMIHLVGSPAYENNGTMVLGTAEGGLKITLYNVNNVDVLNVSALNYFYFKTIHHEFAHILHQTRPYPTAFKEISGSEYVKDSWSSAWGSGTAAETAALKAGFITPYASSAVDEDFVELIAVYVTNTEAYWQSRIKTAGTTGAPIINSKFEIVYNYMLDTWNIDLDILRNTVLDHQNRIGELDLDEL
;
A
#
# COMPACT_ATOMS: atom_id res chain seq x y z
N MET A 1 -12.88 -42.86 -63.71
CA MET A 1 -13.71 -41.63 -63.76
C MET A 1 -14.83 -41.74 -62.73
N LYS A 2 -15.00 -40.67 -61.93
CA LYS A 2 -16.21 -40.29 -61.14
C LYS A 2 -16.56 -41.23 -59.96
N LYS A 3 -16.18 -41.02 -58.69
CA LYS A 3 -16.37 -39.81 -57.84
C LYS A 3 -17.64 -39.06 -58.25
N ASN A 4 -18.80 -39.33 -57.60
CA ASN A 4 -19.96 -38.42 -57.51
C ASN A 4 -21.24 -39.06 -56.89
N LYS A 5 -21.15 -39.82 -55.78
CA LYS A 5 -22.38 -40.25 -55.07
C LYS A 5 -22.38 -40.14 -53.54
N ILE A 6 -21.33 -39.59 -52.91
CA ILE A 6 -21.23 -39.42 -51.44
C ILE A 6 -21.16 -37.93 -51.03
N TYR A 7 -21.53 -36.99 -51.91
CA TYR A 7 -21.61 -35.55 -51.56
C TYR A 7 -23.02 -34.97 -51.56
N ILE A 8 -24.06 -35.79 -51.73
CA ILE A 8 -25.46 -35.31 -51.84
C ILE A 8 -26.24 -35.45 -50.51
N PHE A 9 -25.66 -36.05 -49.46
CA PHE A 9 -26.30 -36.11 -48.13
C PHE A 9 -25.77 -35.09 -47.12
N ILE A 10 -24.76 -34.28 -47.47
CA ILE A 10 -24.19 -33.23 -46.59
C ILE A 10 -24.69 -31.83 -46.97
N ALA A 11 -25.34 -31.66 -48.13
CA ALA A 11 -25.80 -30.35 -48.60
C ALA A 11 -27.18 -29.92 -48.06
N VAL A 12 -27.94 -30.79 -47.38
CA VAL A 12 -29.28 -30.47 -46.86
C VAL A 12 -29.29 -30.23 -45.34
N LEU A 13 -28.20 -30.57 -44.62
CA LEU A 13 -28.06 -30.29 -43.19
C LEU A 13 -27.40 -28.94 -42.87
N PHE A 14 -26.93 -28.19 -43.89
CA PHE A 14 -26.30 -26.89 -43.70
C PHE A 14 -27.24 -25.69 -43.89
N ALA A 15 -28.51 -25.92 -44.25
CA ALA A 15 -29.48 -24.86 -44.54
C ALA A 15 -30.47 -24.54 -43.40
N ALA A 16 -30.32 -25.15 -42.22
CA ALA A 16 -31.30 -25.04 -41.13
C ALA A 16 -30.80 -24.34 -39.84
N PHE A 17 -29.61 -23.72 -39.84
CA PHE A 17 -29.07 -23.03 -38.65
C PHE A 17 -28.77 -21.53 -38.82
N PHE A 18 -29.22 -20.90 -39.91
CA PHE A 18 -29.09 -19.44 -40.09
C PHE A 18 -30.37 -18.65 -39.73
N SER A 19 -31.14 -19.12 -38.75
CA SER A 19 -31.91 -18.21 -37.89
C SER A 19 -31.13 -18.03 -36.58
N ALA A 20 -29.95 -17.45 -36.71
CA ALA A 20 -29.27 -16.78 -35.61
C ALA A 20 -29.73 -15.33 -35.59
N CYS A 21 -29.87 -14.79 -34.39
CA CYS A 21 -30.43 -13.50 -34.02
C CYS A 21 -30.19 -12.37 -35.02
N SER A 22 -31.18 -11.49 -35.17
CA SER A 22 -30.90 -10.11 -35.60
C SER A 22 -29.80 -9.57 -34.69
N GLU A 23 -28.60 -9.36 -35.24
CA GLU A 23 -27.60 -8.55 -34.59
C GLU A 23 -28.17 -7.13 -34.60
N ASP A 24 -28.67 -6.68 -33.45
CA ASP A 24 -28.81 -5.25 -33.20
C ASP A 24 -27.39 -4.68 -33.29
N ASP A 25 -27.14 -3.85 -34.30
CA ASP A 25 -25.90 -3.10 -34.40
C ASP A 25 -25.70 -2.33 -33.08
N LEU A 26 -24.62 -2.62 -32.37
CA LEU A 26 -24.24 -1.85 -31.19
C LEU A 26 -24.01 -0.41 -31.64
N SER A 27 -24.65 0.54 -30.95
CA SER A 27 -24.44 1.96 -31.22
C SER A 27 -22.95 2.28 -31.13
N SER A 28 -22.43 3.03 -32.10
CA SER A 28 -21.06 3.55 -32.06
C SER A 28 -20.81 4.54 -30.92
N GLU A 29 -21.89 4.96 -30.24
CA GLU A 29 -21.82 5.68 -28.98
C GLU A 29 -21.80 4.69 -27.81
N SER A 30 -20.78 4.80 -26.97
CA SER A 30 -20.70 4.12 -25.69
C SER A 30 -21.93 4.49 -24.83
N VAL A 31 -22.64 3.49 -24.31
CA VAL A 31 -23.70 3.69 -23.29
C VAL A 31 -23.11 4.17 -21.96
N ILE A 32 -21.78 4.02 -21.78
CA ILE A 32 -21.03 4.69 -20.73
C ILE A 32 -20.77 6.12 -21.23
N THR A 33 -21.69 7.02 -20.93
CA THR A 33 -21.36 8.45 -20.88
C THR A 33 -20.35 8.63 -19.74
N GLU A 34 -19.12 9.05 -20.03
CA GLU A 34 -18.32 9.72 -19.01
C GLU A 34 -19.17 10.89 -18.54
N ALA A 35 -19.78 10.76 -17.36
CA ALA A 35 -20.49 11.87 -16.76
C ALA A 35 -19.50 13.02 -16.72
N GLN A 36 -19.79 14.11 -17.43
CA GLN A 36 -18.93 15.28 -17.49
C GLN A 36 -18.71 15.75 -16.06
N ARG A 37 -17.54 15.38 -15.49
CA ARG A 37 -17.29 15.48 -14.05
C ARG A 37 -17.19 16.97 -13.70
N VAL A 38 -18.11 17.43 -12.87
CA VAL A 38 -18.05 18.80 -12.33
C VAL A 38 -17.00 18.81 -11.23
N GLU A 39 -15.93 19.57 -11.46
CA GLU A 39 -14.84 19.80 -10.51
C GLU A 39 -15.36 20.48 -9.23
N ASN A 40 -15.17 19.82 -8.07
CA ASN A 40 -15.54 20.37 -6.77
C ASN A 40 -14.35 21.01 -6.05
N ASP A 41 -14.58 21.53 -4.84
CA ASP A 41 -13.52 22.17 -4.04
C ASP A 41 -12.40 21.19 -3.67
N PHE A 42 -12.72 19.91 -3.41
CA PHE A 42 -11.70 18.93 -3.08
C PHE A 42 -10.83 18.56 -4.28
N ASP A 43 -11.40 18.48 -5.48
CA ASP A 43 -10.66 18.29 -6.74
C ASP A 43 -9.62 19.42 -6.91
N ARG A 44 -10.01 20.68 -6.71
CA ARG A 44 -9.09 21.84 -6.72
C ARG A 44 -8.03 21.76 -5.63
N TRP A 45 -8.43 21.37 -4.43
CA TRP A 45 -7.53 21.22 -3.29
C TRP A 45 -6.46 20.14 -3.55
N ILE A 46 -6.84 19.00 -4.15
CA ILE A 46 -5.91 17.94 -4.56
C ILE A 46 -4.93 18.46 -5.60
N VAL A 47 -5.39 19.19 -6.63
CA VAL A 47 -4.47 19.76 -7.63
C VAL A 47 -3.43 20.68 -6.99
N LYS A 48 -3.86 21.51 -6.04
CA LYS A 48 -2.99 22.46 -5.33
C LYS A 48 -2.00 21.79 -4.38
N ASN A 49 -2.42 20.76 -3.65
CA ASN A 49 -1.64 20.18 -2.55
C ASN A 49 -0.96 18.83 -2.88
N TYR A 50 -1.37 18.16 -3.96
CA TYR A 50 -0.81 16.88 -4.40
C TYR A 50 -0.19 16.96 -5.80
N VAL A 51 -0.99 17.29 -6.81
CA VAL A 51 -0.56 17.21 -8.22
C VAL A 51 0.55 18.22 -8.51
N THR A 52 0.31 19.50 -8.22
CA THR A 52 1.26 20.59 -8.48
C THR A 52 2.55 20.45 -7.66
N PRO A 53 2.51 20.23 -6.34
CA PRO A 53 3.72 20.17 -5.54
C PRO A 53 4.46 18.84 -5.62
N TYR A 54 3.81 17.69 -5.84
CA TYR A 54 4.44 16.38 -5.68
C TYR A 54 4.32 15.46 -6.90
N ASN A 55 3.55 15.84 -7.93
CA ASN A 55 3.24 14.97 -9.07
C ASN A 55 2.52 13.67 -8.66
N ILE A 56 1.63 13.77 -7.67
CA ILE A 56 0.83 12.64 -7.16
C ILE A 56 -0.63 12.84 -7.57
N ASP A 57 -1.21 11.82 -8.21
CA ASP A 57 -2.64 11.72 -8.47
C ASP A 57 -3.36 11.10 -7.26
N PHE A 58 -4.21 11.88 -6.60
CA PHE A 58 -4.97 11.44 -5.44
C PHE A 58 -6.41 11.15 -5.83
N LYS A 59 -6.75 9.87 -5.95
CA LYS A 59 -8.06 9.37 -6.38
C LYS A 59 -8.90 8.97 -5.18
N TYR A 60 -10.00 9.68 -4.96
CA TYR A 60 -10.95 9.36 -3.88
C TYR A 60 -12.32 8.88 -4.39
N ARG A 61 -12.61 9.10 -5.68
CA ARG A 61 -13.84 8.60 -6.30
C ARG A 61 -13.58 7.20 -6.80
N MET A 62 -14.54 6.31 -6.59
CA MET A 62 -14.48 4.95 -7.11
C MET A 62 -14.60 5.01 -8.63
N GLU A 63 -13.54 4.59 -9.33
CA GLU A 63 -13.53 4.42 -10.78
C GLU A 63 -13.58 2.90 -11.07
N ASP A 64 -14.50 2.44 -11.92
CA ASP A 64 -14.71 1.00 -12.26
C ASP A 64 -13.46 0.29 -12.84
N ILE A 65 -12.45 1.06 -13.23
CA ILE A 65 -11.17 0.60 -13.79
C ILE A 65 -10.11 0.41 -12.68
N GLU A 66 -10.24 1.11 -11.55
CA GLU A 66 -9.21 1.19 -10.50
C GLU A 66 -9.48 0.28 -9.29
N SER A 67 -10.68 -0.30 -9.19
CA SER A 67 -11.06 -1.21 -8.11
C SER A 67 -10.77 -2.66 -8.48
N ASP A 68 -10.01 -3.37 -7.62
CA ASP A 68 -9.87 -4.83 -7.74
C ASP A 68 -11.25 -5.49 -7.63
N ARG A 69 -11.67 -6.14 -8.73
CA ARG A 69 -12.98 -6.77 -8.89
C ARG A 69 -13.16 -8.03 -8.03
N ASN A 70 -12.11 -8.47 -7.34
CA ASN A 70 -12.17 -9.62 -6.44
C ASN A 70 -12.82 -9.27 -5.09
N TYR A 71 -12.99 -7.99 -4.75
CA TYR A 71 -13.56 -7.55 -3.47
C TYR A 71 -14.91 -6.83 -3.64
N ASN A 72 -15.79 -6.97 -2.66
CA ASN A 72 -17.03 -6.18 -2.57
C ASN A 72 -16.72 -4.79 -2.00
N LEU A 73 -16.21 -3.90 -2.85
CA LEU A 73 -15.75 -2.57 -2.46
C LEU A 73 -16.87 -1.53 -2.49
N ILE A 74 -16.85 -0.60 -1.53
CA ILE A 74 -17.74 0.58 -1.54
C ILE A 74 -16.91 1.88 -1.71
N PRO A 75 -17.49 2.93 -2.29
CA PRO A 75 -16.83 4.22 -2.42
C PRO A 75 -16.42 4.81 -1.07
N ALA A 76 -15.30 5.54 -1.05
CA ALA A 76 -14.87 6.32 0.10
C ALA A 76 -15.83 7.51 0.33
N ASP A 77 -16.17 7.73 1.60
CA ASP A 77 -16.94 8.90 2.03
C ASP A 77 -16.16 10.19 1.73
N TYR A 78 -16.86 11.23 1.28
CA TYR A 78 -16.23 12.48 0.85
C TYR A 78 -15.47 13.15 2.01
N THR A 79 -16.12 13.32 3.17
CA THR A 79 -15.49 13.97 4.32
C THR A 79 -14.32 13.15 4.82
N LYS A 80 -14.46 11.82 4.90
CA LYS A 80 -13.35 10.94 5.28
C LYS A 80 -12.20 10.97 4.28
N SER A 81 -12.49 11.14 3.00
CA SER A 81 -11.47 11.30 1.95
C SER A 81 -10.69 12.60 2.12
N VAL A 82 -11.37 13.72 2.41
CA VAL A 82 -10.72 15.00 2.71
C VAL A 82 -9.83 14.87 3.95
N GLN A 83 -10.36 14.30 5.04
CA GLN A 83 -9.62 14.07 6.27
C GLN A 83 -8.35 13.26 6.03
N LEU A 84 -8.47 12.11 5.33
CA LEU A 84 -7.33 11.25 5.06
C LEU A 84 -6.33 11.89 4.10
N ALA A 85 -6.76 12.64 3.09
CA ALA A 85 -5.85 13.36 2.21
C ALA A 85 -5.05 14.44 2.97
N LYS A 86 -5.67 15.17 3.89
CA LYS A 86 -4.94 16.12 4.76
C LYS A 86 -3.94 15.40 5.66
N LEU A 87 -4.33 14.27 6.23
CA LEU A 87 -3.44 13.46 7.08
C LEU A 87 -2.28 12.85 6.30
N VAL A 88 -2.49 12.35 5.07
CA VAL A 88 -1.40 11.81 4.23
C VAL A 88 -0.39 12.89 3.85
N GLU A 89 -0.88 14.08 3.52
CA GLU A 89 0.00 15.22 3.24
C GLU A 89 0.83 15.57 4.48
N PHE A 90 0.17 15.70 5.63
CA PHE A 90 0.79 16.15 6.86
C PHE A 90 1.72 15.12 7.52
N LEU A 91 1.30 13.86 7.63
CA LEU A 91 2.01 12.82 8.37
C LEU A 91 3.04 12.05 7.51
N CYS A 92 3.02 12.24 6.20
CA CYS A 92 3.97 11.58 5.30
C CYS A 92 4.70 12.60 4.42
N LEU A 93 4.01 13.26 3.49
CA LEU A 93 4.68 14.06 2.46
C LEU A 93 5.49 15.22 3.07
N GLN A 94 4.87 16.00 3.95
CA GLN A 94 5.53 17.12 4.63
C GLN A 94 6.65 16.65 5.58
N VAL A 95 6.50 15.50 6.22
CA VAL A 95 7.56 14.92 7.06
C VAL A 95 8.82 14.64 6.25
N TYR A 96 8.68 14.00 5.07
CA TYR A 96 9.84 13.78 4.20
C TYR A 96 10.36 15.07 3.58
N ASP A 97 9.51 16.06 3.28
CA ASP A 97 9.97 17.39 2.85
C ASP A 97 10.88 18.03 3.90
N GLU A 98 10.49 18.00 5.18
CA GLU A 98 11.27 18.56 6.28
C GLU A 98 12.61 17.83 6.46
N VAL A 99 12.59 16.50 6.44
CA VAL A 99 13.78 15.67 6.64
C VAL A 99 14.76 15.77 5.48
N THR A 100 14.27 15.88 4.24
CA THR A 100 15.10 15.91 3.04
C THR A 100 15.39 17.32 2.52
N GLY A 101 14.80 18.34 3.15
CA GLY A 101 15.00 19.75 2.82
C GLY A 101 14.18 20.25 1.63
N GLY A 102 13.19 19.48 1.15
CA GLY A 102 12.21 19.92 0.18
C GLY A 102 11.51 18.81 -0.59
N LYS A 103 10.66 19.21 -1.54
CA LYS A 103 9.71 18.35 -2.26
C LYS A 103 10.33 17.38 -3.27
N GLN A 104 11.61 17.56 -3.58
CA GLN A 104 12.24 16.82 -4.68
C GLN A 104 12.31 15.31 -4.39
N PHE A 105 12.58 14.93 -3.14
CA PHE A 105 12.65 13.52 -2.75
C PHE A 105 11.32 12.79 -2.98
N ILE A 106 10.21 13.41 -2.56
CA ILE A 106 8.87 12.88 -2.79
C ILE A 106 8.54 12.84 -4.29
N ARG A 107 8.82 13.92 -5.03
CA ARG A 107 8.60 13.96 -6.49
C ARG A 107 9.31 12.86 -7.24
N ASP A 108 10.54 12.52 -6.82
CA ASP A 108 11.32 11.49 -7.49
C ASP A 108 10.83 10.09 -7.11
N TYR A 109 10.66 9.81 -5.81
CA TYR A 109 10.58 8.43 -5.34
C TYR A 109 9.22 8.02 -4.74
N PHE A 110 8.33 8.93 -4.38
CA PHE A 110 7.03 8.54 -3.82
C PHE A 110 6.10 7.99 -4.92
N PRO A 111 5.18 7.04 -4.62
CA PRO A 111 4.17 6.57 -5.56
C PRO A 111 3.43 7.73 -6.25
N LYS A 112 3.17 7.59 -7.55
CA LYS A 112 2.52 8.66 -8.33
C LYS A 112 1.00 8.63 -8.22
N MET A 113 0.44 7.62 -7.56
CA MET A 113 -0.99 7.52 -7.33
C MET A 113 -1.31 7.03 -5.92
N ILE A 114 -2.29 7.67 -5.30
CA ILE A 114 -2.97 7.17 -4.10
C ILE A 114 -4.45 6.98 -4.45
N HIS A 115 -5.00 5.81 -4.13
CA HIS A 115 -6.40 5.50 -4.36
C HIS A 115 -7.09 5.16 -3.03
N LEU A 116 -8.25 5.76 -2.78
CA LEU A 116 -9.03 5.51 -1.56
C LEU A 116 -10.21 4.58 -1.81
N VAL A 117 -10.41 3.62 -0.91
CA VAL A 117 -11.53 2.69 -0.91
C VAL A 117 -12.22 2.70 0.45
N GLY A 118 -13.55 2.83 0.45
CA GLY A 118 -14.33 3.06 1.67
C GLY A 118 -14.40 1.85 2.61
N SER A 119 -14.46 0.64 2.04
CA SER A 119 -14.52 -0.62 2.80
C SER A 119 -13.14 -1.25 3.02
N PRO A 120 -13.00 -2.13 4.03
CA PRO A 120 -11.89 -3.06 4.08
C PRO A 120 -11.87 -4.00 2.86
N ALA A 121 -10.70 -4.49 2.50
CA ALA A 121 -10.52 -5.64 1.62
C ALA A 121 -10.05 -6.85 2.46
N TYR A 122 -10.41 -8.06 2.03
CA TYR A 122 -10.07 -9.29 2.77
C TYR A 122 -9.60 -10.37 1.80
N GLU A 123 -8.46 -10.96 2.11
CA GLU A 123 -7.97 -12.17 1.43
C GLU A 123 -8.90 -13.37 1.65
N ASN A 124 -8.77 -14.39 0.81
CA ASN A 124 -9.55 -15.64 0.91
C ASN A 124 -9.39 -16.34 2.27
N ASN A 125 -8.30 -16.08 2.99
CA ASN A 125 -8.04 -16.63 4.33
C ASN A 125 -8.62 -15.75 5.48
N GLY A 126 -9.33 -14.67 5.15
CA GLY A 126 -9.91 -13.73 6.11
C GLY A 126 -8.96 -12.65 6.63
N THR A 127 -7.73 -12.58 6.13
CA THR A 127 -6.77 -11.52 6.50
C THR A 127 -7.19 -10.20 5.85
N MET A 128 -7.30 -9.13 6.64
CA MET A 128 -7.58 -7.80 6.11
C MET A 128 -6.38 -7.28 5.32
N VAL A 129 -6.64 -6.76 4.13
CA VAL A 129 -5.67 -6.04 3.31
C VAL A 129 -5.67 -4.58 3.74
N LEU A 130 -4.56 -4.13 4.33
CA LEU A 130 -4.41 -2.77 4.85
C LEU A 130 -4.07 -1.76 3.74
N GLY A 131 -3.44 -2.24 2.67
CA GLY A 131 -3.22 -1.52 1.42
C GLY A 131 -2.62 -2.44 0.37
N THR A 132 -2.63 -2.01 -0.88
CA THR A 132 -1.96 -2.71 -1.98
C THR A 132 -1.07 -1.73 -2.73
N ALA A 133 0.09 -2.20 -3.17
CA ALA A 133 0.91 -1.50 -4.13
C ALA A 133 0.94 -2.21 -5.48
N GLU A 134 0.53 -1.50 -6.53
CA GLU A 134 0.68 -2.01 -7.90
C GLU A 134 1.97 -1.44 -8.50
N GLY A 135 3.01 -2.29 -8.52
CA GLY A 135 4.28 -2.00 -9.21
C GLY A 135 5.00 -0.74 -8.71
N GLY A 136 4.83 -0.38 -7.43
CA GLY A 136 5.41 0.83 -6.82
C GLY A 136 4.83 2.15 -7.34
N LEU A 137 3.85 2.12 -8.23
CA LEU A 137 3.25 3.32 -8.83
C LEU A 137 2.04 3.82 -8.05
N LYS A 138 1.23 2.89 -7.52
CA LYS A 138 -0.05 3.17 -6.88
C LYS A 138 -0.09 2.55 -5.49
N ILE A 139 -0.54 3.30 -4.48
CA ILE A 139 -0.96 2.78 -3.17
C ILE A 139 -2.49 2.86 -3.08
N THR A 140 -3.14 1.75 -2.75
CA THR A 140 -4.56 1.74 -2.39
C THR A 140 -4.72 1.72 -0.87
N LEU A 141 -5.50 2.65 -0.31
CA LEU A 141 -5.84 2.72 1.11
C LEU A 141 -7.30 2.30 1.33
N TYR A 142 -7.50 1.22 2.07
CA TYR A 142 -8.82 0.64 2.35
C TYR A 142 -9.41 1.14 3.67
N ASN A 143 -10.68 0.84 3.92
CA ASN A 143 -11.36 1.11 5.19
C ASN A 143 -11.51 2.62 5.54
N VAL A 144 -11.47 3.49 4.52
CA VAL A 144 -11.49 4.95 4.71
C VAL A 144 -12.73 5.44 5.46
N ASN A 145 -13.87 4.78 5.30
CA ASN A 145 -15.12 5.19 5.94
C ASN A 145 -15.08 5.04 7.48
N ASN A 146 -14.13 4.26 8.00
CA ASN A 146 -13.94 4.04 9.44
C ASN A 146 -12.71 4.76 10.00
N VAL A 147 -12.16 5.76 9.29
CA VAL A 147 -11.01 6.54 9.81
C VAL A 147 -11.38 7.30 11.08
N ASP A 148 -10.59 7.05 12.13
CA ASP A 148 -10.59 7.78 13.39
C ASP A 148 -9.36 8.69 13.43
N VAL A 149 -9.58 9.96 13.10
CA VAL A 149 -8.51 10.94 12.86
C VAL A 149 -7.73 11.32 14.11
N LEU A 150 -8.26 11.04 15.31
CA LEU A 150 -7.58 11.36 16.58
C LEU A 150 -6.87 10.16 17.18
N ASN A 151 -7.03 8.97 16.60
CA ASN A 151 -6.41 7.75 17.09
C ASN A 151 -5.17 7.40 16.27
N VAL A 152 -4.03 7.97 16.68
CA VAL A 152 -2.72 7.75 16.03
C VAL A 152 -2.38 6.27 15.85
N SER A 153 -2.68 5.43 16.86
CA SER A 153 -2.44 3.99 16.74
C SER A 153 -3.28 3.34 15.64
N ALA A 154 -4.56 3.72 15.52
CA ALA A 154 -5.41 3.24 14.44
C ALA A 154 -4.96 3.77 13.07
N LEU A 155 -4.59 5.05 12.99
CA LEU A 155 -4.04 5.65 11.76
C LEU A 155 -2.78 4.94 11.28
N ASN A 156 -1.85 4.64 12.19
CA ASN A 156 -0.63 3.91 11.85
C ASN A 156 -0.93 2.48 11.42
N TYR A 157 -1.83 1.79 12.13
CA TYR A 157 -2.21 0.43 11.81
C TYR A 157 -2.86 0.31 10.43
N PHE A 158 -3.81 1.18 10.10
CA PHE A 158 -4.56 1.09 8.83
C PHE A 158 -3.84 1.71 7.64
N TYR A 159 -3.05 2.77 7.84
CA TYR A 159 -2.58 3.61 6.74
C TYR A 159 -1.06 3.84 6.76
N PHE A 160 -0.54 4.50 7.81
CA PHE A 160 0.80 5.09 7.71
C PHE A 160 1.92 4.07 7.74
N LYS A 161 1.78 2.97 8.50
CA LYS A 161 2.77 1.87 8.46
C LYS A 161 2.85 1.29 7.06
N THR A 162 1.72 1.11 6.37
CA THR A 162 1.68 0.63 4.98
C THR A 162 2.29 1.65 4.03
N ILE A 163 1.97 2.95 4.16
CA ILE A 163 2.54 3.99 3.29
C ILE A 163 4.08 4.02 3.40
N HIS A 164 4.63 4.01 4.62
CA HIS A 164 6.09 3.99 4.82
C HIS A 164 6.74 2.70 4.32
N HIS A 165 6.06 1.57 4.48
CA HIS A 165 6.50 0.26 3.98
C HIS A 165 6.62 0.27 2.44
N GLU A 166 5.56 0.68 1.74
CA GLU A 166 5.56 0.74 0.28
C GLU A 166 6.54 1.79 -0.26
N PHE A 167 6.69 2.92 0.44
CA PHE A 167 7.67 3.91 0.05
C PHE A 167 9.10 3.36 0.18
N ALA A 168 9.39 2.64 1.27
CA ALA A 168 10.68 1.99 1.46
C ALA A 168 10.97 0.93 0.38
N HIS A 169 9.94 0.24 -0.14
CA HIS A 169 10.09 -0.64 -1.31
C HIS A 169 10.65 0.09 -2.52
N ILE A 170 10.08 1.26 -2.85
CA ILE A 170 10.54 2.04 -4.00
C ILE A 170 11.98 2.51 -3.82
N LEU A 171 12.35 2.90 -2.60
CA LEU A 171 13.72 3.29 -2.31
C LEU A 171 14.68 2.14 -2.64
N HIS A 172 14.50 0.95 -2.07
CA HIS A 172 15.45 -0.13 -2.34
C HIS A 172 15.41 -0.68 -3.76
N GLN A 173 14.25 -0.66 -4.41
CA GLN A 173 14.15 -1.01 -5.83
C GLN A 173 14.90 -0.02 -6.72
N THR A 174 14.98 1.25 -6.31
CA THR A 174 15.72 2.29 -7.02
C THR A 174 17.22 2.23 -6.74
N ARG A 175 17.60 2.04 -5.48
CA ARG A 175 18.99 1.91 -5.03
C ARG A 175 19.09 0.72 -4.07
N PRO A 176 19.58 -0.44 -4.51
CA PRO A 176 19.58 -1.66 -3.71
C PRO A 176 20.31 -1.52 -2.37
N TYR A 177 19.75 -2.09 -1.32
CA TYR A 177 20.41 -2.23 -0.02
C TYR A 177 21.47 -3.36 -0.06
N PRO A 178 22.40 -3.42 0.92
CA PRO A 178 23.46 -4.42 0.94
C PRO A 178 22.96 -5.86 1.00
N THR A 179 23.48 -6.74 0.14
CA THR A 179 23.10 -8.17 0.09
C THR A 179 23.37 -8.91 1.40
N ALA A 180 24.26 -8.38 2.25
CA ALA A 180 24.54 -8.91 3.58
C ALA A 180 23.29 -9.01 4.47
N PHE A 181 22.27 -8.16 4.25
CA PHE A 181 21.02 -8.22 4.99
C PHE A 181 20.33 -9.59 4.86
N LYS A 182 20.28 -10.14 3.64
CA LYS A 182 19.68 -11.44 3.34
C LYS A 182 20.31 -12.58 4.14
N GLU A 183 21.62 -12.53 4.34
CA GLU A 183 22.38 -13.60 4.98
C GLU A 183 22.11 -13.68 6.49
N ILE A 184 21.56 -12.62 7.11
CA ILE A 184 21.29 -12.60 8.56
C ILE A 184 20.20 -13.61 8.93
N SER A 185 19.09 -13.64 8.17
CA SER A 185 18.00 -14.61 8.39
C SER A 185 18.02 -15.79 7.43
N GLY A 186 18.68 -15.69 6.27
CA GLY A 186 18.98 -16.84 5.40
C GLY A 186 17.78 -17.75 5.13
N SER A 187 17.84 -18.99 5.64
CA SER A 187 16.80 -20.02 5.47
C SER A 187 15.60 -19.89 6.41
N GLU A 188 15.61 -18.96 7.36
CA GLU A 188 14.56 -18.81 8.39
C GLU A 188 13.30 -18.09 7.86
N TYR A 189 13.32 -17.55 6.64
CA TYR A 189 12.13 -16.99 6.00
C TYR A 189 11.09 -18.08 5.69
N VAL A 190 9.88 -17.88 6.18
CA VAL A 190 8.76 -18.85 6.10
C VAL A 190 7.83 -18.62 4.91
N LYS A 191 8.11 -17.60 4.07
CA LYS A 191 7.38 -17.34 2.82
C LYS A 191 5.88 -17.17 3.07
N ASP A 192 5.05 -17.76 2.22
CA ASP A 192 3.58 -17.67 2.29
C ASP A 192 2.99 -18.19 3.61
N SER A 193 3.77 -18.91 4.42
CA SER A 193 3.33 -19.40 5.74
C SER A 193 3.44 -18.36 6.86
N TRP A 194 3.91 -17.14 6.59
CA TRP A 194 4.15 -16.09 7.60
C TRP A 194 2.94 -15.83 8.52
N SER A 195 1.72 -15.99 8.02
CA SER A 195 0.47 -15.75 8.76
C SER A 195 0.08 -16.87 9.72
N SER A 196 0.71 -18.05 9.62
CA SER A 196 0.41 -19.22 10.46
C SER A 196 1.63 -19.86 11.12
N ALA A 197 2.85 -19.62 10.61
CA ALA A 197 4.09 -20.21 11.10
C ALA A 197 4.40 -19.88 12.57
N TRP A 198 3.89 -18.75 13.06
CA TRP A 198 4.17 -18.22 14.39
C TRP A 198 3.03 -18.44 15.39
N GLY A 199 1.93 -19.07 14.96
CA GLY A 199 0.70 -19.19 15.75
C GLY A 199 -0.30 -18.07 15.45
N SER A 200 -1.11 -17.67 16.44
CA SER A 200 -2.19 -16.70 16.25
C SER A 200 -2.19 -15.58 17.29
N GLY A 201 -2.67 -14.39 16.92
CA GLY A 201 -2.83 -13.26 17.82
C GLY A 201 -1.50 -12.76 18.39
N THR A 202 -1.52 -12.29 19.63
CA THR A 202 -0.32 -11.72 20.30
C THR A 202 0.81 -12.73 20.52
N ALA A 203 0.50 -14.03 20.53
CA ALA A 203 1.50 -15.08 20.60
C ALA A 203 2.35 -15.15 19.32
N ALA A 204 1.75 -14.89 18.15
CA ALA A 204 2.46 -14.87 16.87
C ALA A 204 3.51 -13.75 16.81
N GLU A 205 3.14 -12.55 17.25
CA GLU A 205 4.06 -11.41 17.37
C GLU A 205 5.27 -11.76 18.26
N THR A 206 5.00 -12.36 19.42
CA THR A 206 6.07 -12.75 20.37
C THR A 206 6.98 -13.82 19.78
N ALA A 207 6.43 -14.81 19.08
CA ALA A 207 7.20 -15.88 18.46
C ALA A 207 8.09 -15.35 17.32
N ALA A 208 7.54 -14.51 16.43
CA ALA A 208 8.30 -13.88 15.35
C ALA A 208 9.45 -13.00 15.89
N LEU A 209 9.19 -12.20 16.93
CA LEU A 209 10.23 -11.39 17.58
C LEU A 209 11.37 -12.25 18.14
N LYS A 210 11.04 -13.36 18.82
CA LYS A 210 12.05 -14.30 19.34
C LYS A 210 12.85 -14.98 18.23
N ALA A 211 12.27 -15.14 17.05
CA ALA A 211 12.94 -15.65 15.85
C ALA A 211 13.74 -14.59 15.07
N GLY A 212 13.71 -13.32 15.51
CA GLY A 212 14.50 -12.25 14.90
C GLY A 212 13.79 -11.49 13.77
N PHE A 213 12.46 -11.58 13.69
CA PHE A 213 11.64 -10.81 12.75
C PHE A 213 10.85 -9.72 13.50
N ILE A 214 10.88 -8.49 12.99
CA ILE A 214 10.24 -7.37 13.68
C ILE A 214 8.72 -7.48 13.70
N THR A 215 8.11 -8.16 12.72
CA THR A 215 6.69 -8.56 12.66
C THR A 215 6.59 -9.98 12.12
N PRO A 216 5.45 -10.69 12.26
CA PRO A 216 5.22 -11.94 11.54
C PRO A 216 5.37 -11.76 10.02
N TYR A 217 4.90 -10.65 9.45
CA TYR A 217 4.97 -10.39 8.01
C TYR A 217 6.40 -10.23 7.49
N ALA A 218 7.30 -9.65 8.29
CA ALA A 218 8.74 -9.56 7.98
C ALA A 218 9.39 -10.94 7.71
N SER A 219 8.79 -12.04 8.16
CA SER A 219 9.29 -13.39 7.87
C SER A 219 8.90 -13.95 6.50
N SER A 220 8.10 -13.21 5.72
CA SER A 220 7.63 -13.64 4.40
C SER A 220 8.74 -13.60 3.35
N ALA A 221 9.50 -12.52 3.27
CA ALA A 221 10.63 -12.41 2.36
C ALA A 221 11.66 -11.38 2.85
N VAL A 222 12.84 -11.41 2.23
CA VAL A 222 13.97 -10.53 2.58
C VAL A 222 13.62 -9.06 2.41
N ASP A 223 12.99 -8.71 1.29
CA ASP A 223 12.62 -7.32 0.98
C ASP A 223 11.57 -6.81 1.96
N GLU A 224 10.62 -7.66 2.33
CA GLU A 224 9.57 -7.36 3.32
C GLU A 224 10.16 -7.12 4.71
N ASP A 225 11.10 -7.96 5.15
CA ASP A 225 11.81 -7.78 6.42
C ASP A 225 12.55 -6.45 6.48
N PHE A 226 13.22 -6.10 5.36
CA PHE A 226 13.98 -4.86 5.24
C PHE A 226 13.08 -3.64 5.41
N VAL A 227 11.97 -3.58 4.66
CA VAL A 227 11.08 -2.42 4.71
C VAL A 227 10.20 -2.40 5.96
N GLU A 228 9.88 -3.55 6.54
CA GLU A 228 9.15 -3.65 7.81
C GLU A 228 9.93 -3.02 8.96
N LEU A 229 11.24 -3.21 9.00
CA LEU A 229 12.09 -2.56 9.99
C LEU A 229 12.01 -1.04 9.88
N ILE A 230 12.02 -0.49 8.67
CA ILE A 230 11.86 0.96 8.44
C ILE A 230 10.47 1.40 8.89
N ALA A 231 9.42 0.78 8.36
CA ALA A 231 8.04 1.19 8.59
C ALA A 231 7.63 1.11 10.06
N VAL A 232 7.98 0.01 10.75
CA VAL A 232 7.71 -0.16 12.19
C VAL A 232 8.50 0.85 13.00
N TYR A 233 9.76 1.09 12.66
CA TYR A 233 10.59 2.03 13.41
C TYR A 233 10.06 3.47 13.32
N VAL A 234 9.77 3.96 12.11
CA VAL A 234 9.38 5.37 11.90
C VAL A 234 7.97 5.69 12.39
N THR A 235 7.08 4.70 12.46
CA THR A 235 5.69 4.90 12.91
C THR A 235 5.46 4.67 14.40
N ASN A 236 6.49 4.33 15.16
CA ASN A 236 6.36 4.01 16.58
C ASN A 236 7.38 4.73 17.44
N THR A 237 7.06 4.90 18.72
CA THR A 237 7.96 5.54 19.69
C THR A 237 9.17 4.67 20.00
N GLU A 238 10.24 5.29 20.52
CA GLU A 238 11.39 4.58 21.07
C GLU A 238 10.99 3.56 22.14
N ALA A 239 10.04 3.91 23.02
CA ALA A 239 9.54 3.00 24.05
C ALA A 239 8.87 1.75 23.45
N TYR A 240 8.11 1.92 22.35
CA TYR A 240 7.54 0.79 21.62
C TYR A 240 8.66 -0.09 21.03
N TRP A 241 9.61 0.50 20.32
CA TRP A 241 10.73 -0.24 19.72
C TRP A 241 11.49 -1.05 20.78
N GLN A 242 11.87 -0.42 21.89
CA GLN A 242 12.57 -1.10 22.99
C GLN A 242 11.74 -2.21 23.62
N SER A 243 10.41 -2.08 23.67
CA SER A 243 9.54 -3.16 24.14
C SER A 243 9.57 -4.39 23.21
N ARG A 244 9.68 -4.17 21.89
CA ARG A 244 9.85 -5.25 20.88
C ARG A 244 11.19 -5.93 21.07
N ILE A 245 12.27 -5.17 21.18
CA ILE A 245 13.64 -5.70 21.40
C ILE A 245 13.71 -6.49 22.71
N LYS A 246 13.11 -5.99 23.80
CA LYS A 246 13.02 -6.71 25.07
C LYS A 246 12.27 -8.04 24.92
N THR A 247 11.20 -8.07 24.14
CA THR A 247 10.38 -9.26 23.90
C THR A 247 11.11 -10.29 23.05
N ALA A 248 11.90 -9.84 22.07
CA ALA A 248 12.77 -10.70 21.25
C ALA A 248 13.84 -11.45 22.06
N GLY A 249 14.23 -10.90 23.21
CA GLY A 249 15.11 -11.56 24.18
C GLY A 249 16.52 -11.79 23.65
N THR A 250 17.30 -12.65 24.32
CA THR A 250 18.72 -12.87 24.01
C THR A 250 18.98 -13.58 22.68
N THR A 251 17.94 -14.15 22.04
CA THR A 251 18.05 -14.84 20.75
C THR A 251 17.63 -13.94 19.60
N GLY A 252 16.44 -13.34 19.65
CA GLY A 252 15.92 -12.52 18.56
C GLY A 252 16.50 -11.11 18.53
N ALA A 253 16.79 -10.50 19.68
CA ALA A 253 17.26 -9.11 19.73
C ALA A 253 18.58 -8.87 18.99
N PRO A 254 19.63 -9.72 19.14
CA PRO A 254 20.86 -9.56 18.35
C PRO A 254 20.62 -9.63 16.83
N ILE A 255 19.68 -10.46 16.38
CA ILE A 255 19.33 -10.60 14.96
C ILE A 255 18.65 -9.33 14.46
N ILE A 256 17.60 -8.86 15.16
CA ILE A 256 16.87 -7.65 14.79
C ILE A 256 17.81 -6.44 14.79
N ASN A 257 18.68 -6.30 15.81
CA ASN A 257 19.62 -5.18 15.88
C ASN A 257 20.64 -5.20 14.73
N SER A 258 21.15 -6.38 14.36
CA SER A 258 22.09 -6.52 13.24
C SER A 258 21.43 -6.14 11.90
N LYS A 259 20.17 -6.53 11.71
CA LYS A 259 19.37 -6.12 10.54
C LYS A 259 19.13 -4.61 10.54
N PHE A 260 18.73 -4.07 11.69
CA PHE A 260 18.40 -2.65 11.83
C PHE A 260 19.62 -1.75 11.63
N GLU A 261 20.81 -2.18 12.03
CA GLU A 261 22.07 -1.46 11.75
C GLU A 261 22.30 -1.31 10.24
N ILE A 262 22.07 -2.35 9.44
CA ILE A 262 22.16 -2.27 7.98
C ILE A 262 21.09 -1.33 7.42
N VAL A 263 19.85 -1.45 7.90
CA VAL A 263 18.73 -0.58 7.47
C VAL A 263 19.03 0.90 7.78
N TYR A 264 19.50 1.20 8.98
CA TYR A 264 19.83 2.55 9.41
C TYR A 264 20.96 3.14 8.58
N ASN A 265 22.08 2.41 8.44
CA ASN A 265 23.20 2.86 7.62
C ASN A 265 22.84 2.99 6.15
N TYR A 266 22.00 2.11 5.61
CA TYR A 266 21.50 2.24 4.24
C TYR A 266 20.72 3.55 4.06
N MET A 267 19.77 3.86 4.94
CA MET A 267 18.98 5.10 4.85
C MET A 267 19.87 6.34 4.97
N LEU A 268 20.84 6.31 5.88
CA LEU A 268 21.77 7.40 6.08
C LEU A 268 22.73 7.57 4.90
N ASP A 269 23.47 6.52 4.52
CA ASP A 269 24.55 6.61 3.53
C ASP A 269 24.02 6.73 2.09
N THR A 270 22.88 6.08 1.81
CA THR A 270 22.29 6.05 0.46
C THR A 270 21.42 7.28 0.26
N TRP A 271 20.54 7.58 1.20
CA TRP A 271 19.50 8.59 1.02
C TRP A 271 19.74 9.88 1.79
N ASN A 272 20.78 9.93 2.62
CA ASN A 272 21.02 11.05 3.53
C ASN A 272 19.82 11.28 4.46
N ILE A 273 19.15 10.20 4.87
CA ILE A 273 18.02 10.21 5.78
C ILE A 273 18.44 9.52 7.08
N ASP A 274 18.55 10.30 8.14
CA ASP A 274 18.68 9.79 9.49
C ASP A 274 17.30 9.29 9.96
N LEU A 275 17.19 7.99 10.26
CA LEU A 275 15.93 7.37 10.69
C LEU A 275 15.44 7.87 12.04
N ASP A 276 16.33 8.31 12.93
CA ASP A 276 15.92 8.91 14.20
C ASP A 276 15.28 10.27 13.97
N ILE A 277 15.85 11.09 13.09
CA ILE A 277 15.26 12.39 12.71
C ILE A 277 13.91 12.15 12.03
N LEU A 278 13.85 11.24 11.05
CA LEU A 278 12.60 10.91 10.36
C LEU A 278 11.51 10.47 11.33
N ARG A 279 11.82 9.52 12.22
CA ARG A 279 10.89 9.07 13.25
C ARG A 279 10.44 10.21 14.16
N ASN A 280 11.35 11.03 14.65
CA ASN A 280 11.00 12.14 15.53
C ASN A 280 10.10 13.17 14.84
N THR A 281 10.32 13.45 13.56
CA THR A 281 9.44 14.32 12.76
C THR A 281 8.06 13.69 12.55
N VAL A 282 7.97 12.40 12.23
CA VAL A 282 6.67 11.67 12.17
C VAL A 282 5.92 11.79 13.49
N LEU A 283 6.59 11.53 14.62
CA LEU A 283 5.98 11.57 15.95
C LEU A 283 5.57 12.99 16.35
N ASP A 284 6.34 14.03 15.98
CA ASP A 284 5.96 15.43 16.19
C ASP A 284 4.67 15.77 15.43
N HIS A 285 4.59 15.41 14.15
CA HIS A 285 3.39 15.64 13.34
C HIS A 285 2.20 14.86 13.91
N GLN A 286 2.39 13.61 14.34
CA GLN A 286 1.32 12.84 14.99
C GLN A 286 0.76 13.53 16.24
N ASN A 287 1.61 14.17 17.04
CA ASN A 287 1.17 14.92 18.23
C ASN A 287 0.41 16.21 17.87
N ARG A 288 0.59 16.72 16.65
CA ARG A 288 0.03 17.98 16.15
C ARG A 288 -1.19 17.79 15.24
N ILE A 289 -1.68 16.56 15.07
CA ILE A 289 -2.89 16.29 14.27
C ILE A 289 -4.08 17.15 14.74
N GLY A 290 -4.22 17.37 16.06
CA GLY A 290 -5.29 18.20 16.63
C GLY A 290 -5.21 19.70 16.26
N GLU A 291 -4.11 20.14 15.66
CA GLU A 291 -3.93 21.52 15.15
C GLU A 291 -4.47 21.67 13.72
N LEU A 292 -4.74 20.56 13.02
CA LEU A 292 -5.25 20.58 11.66
C LEU A 292 -6.75 20.88 11.63
N ASP A 293 -7.15 21.75 10.72
CA ASP A 293 -8.54 21.82 10.29
C ASP A 293 -8.82 20.65 9.34
N LEU A 294 -9.47 19.61 9.85
CA LEU A 294 -9.78 18.39 9.11
C LEU A 294 -11.18 18.39 8.50
N ASP A 295 -12.03 19.35 8.87
CA ASP A 295 -13.45 19.35 8.49
C ASP A 295 -13.77 20.36 7.38
N GLU A 296 -12.86 21.31 7.10
CA GLU A 296 -12.98 22.27 5.97
C GLU A 296 -11.86 22.08 4.92
N LEU A 297 -11.77 22.91 3.87
CA LEU A 297 -10.76 22.80 2.78
C LEU A 297 -9.93 24.07 2.62
#